data_AF-A0A959Z3Q2-F1
#
_entry.id   AF-A0A959Z3Q2-F1
#
_cell.length_a   1.000
_cell.length_b   1.000
_cell.length_c   1.000
_cell.angle_alpha   90.00
_cell.angle_beta   90.00
_cell.angle_gamma   90.00
#
_symmetry.space_group_name_H-M   'P 1'
#
loop_
_entity.id
_entity.type
_entity.pdbx_description
1 polymer ?
#
loop_
_entity_poly.entity_id
_entity_poly.type
_entity_poly.pdbx_seq_one_letter_code
_entity_poly.pdbx_strand_id
1 'polypeptide(L)'
;KADQIDLLNRSVQYFKENTEFDRTSFAREVFESDEVVDRFQKFGERYGEERALDLDDRFTISADAVKKQARVFKSVLKLDKNFHIYIHGDRNKIERGVDEAGRKFYKIYYEQEL
;
A
#
# COMPACT_ATOMS: atom_id res chain seq x y z
N LYS A 1 9.36 5.27 -5.39
CA LYS A 1 8.10 5.06 -6.18
C LYS A 1 7.57 3.65 -6.01
N ALA A 2 8.39 2.60 -6.14
CA ALA A 2 7.96 1.23 -5.85
C ALA A 2 7.54 1.04 -4.38
N ASP A 3 8.31 1.58 -3.44
CA ASP A 3 8.07 1.46 -1.98
C ASP A 3 6.76 2.15 -1.55
N GLN A 4 6.41 3.26 -2.21
CA GLN A 4 5.15 3.96 -1.97
C GLN A 4 3.94 3.13 -2.43
N ILE A 5 4.06 2.42 -3.56
CA ILE A 5 2.98 1.56 -4.06
C ILE A 5 2.86 0.32 -3.17
N ASP A 6 3.99 -0.20 -2.67
CA ASP A 6 4.01 -1.30 -1.72
C ASP A 6 3.30 -0.95 -0.41
N LEU A 7 3.67 0.18 0.19
CA LEU A 7 3.03 0.73 1.38
C LEU A 7 1.51 0.84 1.21
N LEU A 8 1.06 1.43 0.10
CA LEU A 8 -0.37 1.60 -0.17
C LEU A 8 -1.11 0.26 -0.27
N ASN A 9 -0.49 -0.75 -0.86
CA ASN A 9 -1.12 -2.06 -0.98
C ASN A 9 -1.19 -2.78 0.36
N ARG A 10 -0.15 -2.68 1.20
CA ARG A 10 -0.18 -3.20 2.57
C ARG A 10 -1.24 -2.51 3.42
N SER A 11 -1.38 -1.19 3.30
CA SER A 11 -2.47 -0.45 3.95
C SER A 11 -3.84 -0.96 3.50
N VAL A 12 -4.05 -1.14 2.19
CA VAL A 12 -5.32 -1.69 1.67
C VAL A 12 -5.57 -3.10 2.16
N GLN A 13 -4.53 -3.93 2.27
CA GLN A 13 -4.66 -5.29 2.77
C GLN A 13 -5.06 -5.31 4.25
N TYR A 14 -4.39 -4.51 5.09
CA TYR A 14 -4.75 -4.33 6.49
C TYR A 14 -6.24 -3.99 6.64
N PHE A 15 -6.74 -3.02 5.87
CA PHE A 15 -8.14 -2.60 5.94
C PHE A 15 -9.13 -3.64 5.38
N LYS A 16 -8.68 -4.63 4.60
CA LYS A 16 -9.53 -5.73 4.13
C LYS A 16 -9.61 -6.89 5.12
N GLU A 17 -8.53 -7.13 5.85
CA GLU A 17 -8.39 -8.28 6.75
C GLU A 17 -8.87 -7.96 8.18
N ASN A 18 -8.96 -6.69 8.54
CA ASN A 18 -9.37 -6.25 9.87
C ASN A 18 -10.75 -5.60 9.86
N THR A 19 -11.52 -5.82 10.93
CA THR A 19 -12.82 -5.17 11.18
C THR A 19 -12.71 -3.90 12.01
N GLU A 20 -11.60 -3.76 12.74
CA GLU A 20 -11.27 -2.59 13.56
C GLU A 20 -9.87 -2.12 13.19
N PHE A 21 -9.73 -0.80 13.09
CA PHE A 21 -8.44 -0.15 12.98
C PHE A 21 -7.88 0.03 14.39
N ASP A 22 -6.61 -0.32 14.57
CA ASP A 22 -5.80 0.06 15.72
C ASP A 22 -4.48 0.62 15.20
N ARG A 23 -4.16 1.85 15.58
CA ARG A 23 -3.01 2.56 15.03
C ARG A 23 -1.68 1.85 15.24
N THR A 24 -1.50 1.18 16.38
CA THR A 24 -0.26 0.45 16.68
C THR A 24 -0.14 -0.80 15.82
N SER A 25 -1.23 -1.55 15.69
CA SER A 25 -1.31 -2.77 14.89
C SER A 25 -1.12 -2.44 13.40
N PHE A 26 -1.81 -1.41 12.92
CA PHE A 26 -1.64 -0.86 11.57
C PHE A 26 -0.18 -0.53 11.29
N ALA A 27 0.48 0.22 12.17
CA ALA A 27 1.86 0.63 11.94
C ALA A 27 2.79 -0.59 11.83
N ARG A 28 2.63 -1.59 12.69
CA ARG A 28 3.45 -2.82 12.67
C ARG A 28 3.21 -3.69 11.44
N GLU A 29 1.98 -3.78 10.96
CA GLU A 29 1.64 -4.59 9.79
C GLU A 29 1.99 -3.90 8.46
N VAL A 30 1.94 -2.56 8.44
CA VAL A 30 2.13 -1.76 7.21
C VAL A 30 3.56 -1.25 7.03
N PHE A 31 4.36 -1.11 8.09
CA PHE A 31 5.77 -0.74 8.01
C PHE A 31 6.68 -1.94 8.32
N GLU A 32 7.84 -2.05 7.67
CA GLU A 32 8.76 -3.21 7.87
C GLU A 32 9.79 -2.99 8.97
N SER A 33 10.02 -1.74 9.35
CA SER A 33 11.09 -1.33 10.25
C SER A 33 10.52 -0.65 11.48
N ASP A 34 10.95 -1.10 12.66
CA ASP A 34 10.57 -0.51 13.94
C ASP A 34 10.89 1.00 14.03
N GLU A 35 11.97 1.45 13.36
CA GLU A 35 12.31 2.87 13.27
C GLU A 35 11.27 3.67 12.47
N VAL A 36 10.66 3.06 11.45
CA VAL A 36 9.60 3.69 10.66
C VAL A 36 8.28 3.69 11.43
N VAL A 37 8.01 2.62 12.19
CA VAL A 37 6.85 2.53 13.10
C VAL A 37 6.88 3.64 14.14
N ASP A 38 8.00 3.81 14.85
CA ASP A 38 8.16 4.87 15.87
C ASP A 38 7.99 6.27 15.26
N ARG A 39 8.57 6.50 14.07
CA ARG A 39 8.38 7.77 13.34
C ARG A 39 6.93 8.03 12.95
N PHE A 40 6.19 7.01 12.52
CA PHE A 40 4.76 7.13 12.19
C PHE A 40 3.91 7.47 13.42
N GLN A 41 4.21 6.86 14.56
CA GLN A 41 3.53 7.16 15.83
C GLN A 41 3.79 8.61 16.28
N LYS A 42 5.06 9.05 16.29
CA LYS A 42 5.40 10.45 16.62
C LYS A 42 4.79 11.45 15.65
N PHE A 43 4.71 11.10 14.36
CA PHE A 43 4.12 11.97 13.36
C PHE A 43 2.62 12.23 13.60
N GLY A 44 1.83 11.18 13.85
CA GLY A 44 0.39 11.37 14.04
C GLY A 44 0.04 12.08 15.34
N GLU A 45 0.84 11.91 16.41
CA GLU A 45 0.69 12.69 17.65
C GLU A 45 0.90 14.18 17.38
N ARG A 46 2.05 14.52 16.79
CA ARG A 46 2.37 15.91 16.42
C ARG A 46 1.33 16.51 15.47
N TYR A 47 0.86 15.73 14.49
CA TYR A 47 -0.13 16.21 13.53
C TYR A 47 -1.48 16.51 14.20
N GLY A 48 -1.91 15.68 15.16
CA GLY A 48 -3.10 15.93 15.97
C GLY A 48 -2.96 17.22 16.78
N GLU A 49 -1.83 17.39 17.48
CA GLU A 49 -1.54 18.59 18.27
C GLU A 49 -1.50 19.87 17.42
N GLU A 50 -0.72 19.87 16.33
CA GLU A 50 -0.54 21.04 15.46
C GLU A 50 -1.84 21.48 14.77
N ARG A 51 -2.77 20.54 14.56
CA ARG A 51 -4.04 20.80 13.88
C ARG A 51 -5.23 20.88 14.83
N ALA A 52 -5.00 20.72 16.13
CA ALA A 52 -6.05 20.57 17.14
C ALA A 52 -7.11 19.53 16.73
N LEU A 53 -6.65 18.42 16.14
CA LEU A 53 -7.49 17.29 15.73
C LEU A 53 -7.38 16.19 16.78
N ASP A 54 -8.54 15.73 17.24
CA ASP A 54 -8.62 14.50 18.01
C ASP A 54 -8.62 13.32 17.03
N LEU A 55 -7.48 12.63 16.95
CA LEU A 55 -7.32 11.48 16.08
C LEU A 55 -7.58 10.22 16.91
N ASP A 56 -8.72 9.58 16.65
CA ASP A 56 -9.02 8.30 17.27
C ASP A 56 -7.95 7.26 16.88
N ASP A 57 -7.28 6.71 17.89
CA ASP A 57 -6.32 5.62 17.68
C ASP A 57 -7.01 4.30 17.28
N ARG A 58 -8.35 4.22 17.45
CA ARG A 58 -9.17 3.06 17.10
C ARG A 58 -10.52 3.44 16.52
N PHE A 59 -10.94 2.75 15.46
CA PHE A 59 -12.28 2.89 14.88
C PHE A 59 -12.73 1.64 14.13
N THR A 60 -14.03 1.47 13.94
CA THR A 60 -14.58 0.36 13.14
C THR A 60 -14.37 0.60 11.66
N ILE A 61 -13.89 -0.41 10.95
CA ILE A 61 -13.62 -0.35 9.51
C ILE A 61 -14.91 -0.63 8.73
N SER A 62 -15.29 0.31 7.85
CA SER A 62 -16.41 0.12 6.91
C SER A 62 -15.95 -0.66 5.68
N ALA A 63 -16.45 -1.90 5.51
CA ALA A 63 -16.14 -2.73 4.36
C ALA A 63 -16.50 -2.06 3.02
N ASP A 64 -17.61 -1.32 2.96
CA ASP A 64 -18.00 -0.55 1.76
C ASP A 64 -17.01 0.58 1.45
N ALA A 65 -16.55 1.31 2.47
CA ALA A 65 -15.54 2.36 2.30
C ALA A 65 -14.22 1.77 1.81
N VAL A 66 -13.77 0.64 2.39
CA VAL A 66 -12.57 -0.08 1.95
C VAL A 66 -12.71 -0.55 0.52
N LYS A 67 -13.84 -1.16 0.15
CA LYS A 67 -14.11 -1.61 -1.23
C LYS A 67 -14.11 -0.44 -2.22
N LYS A 68 -14.70 0.70 -1.86
CA LYS A 68 -14.72 1.91 -2.69
C LYS A 68 -13.31 2.47 -2.87
N GLN A 69 -12.55 2.60 -1.79
CA GLN A 69 -11.24 3.23 -1.83
C GLN A 69 -10.16 2.31 -2.42
N ALA A 70 -10.24 1.00 -2.18
CA ALA A 70 -9.36 -0.01 -2.81
C ALA A 70 -9.41 0.03 -4.35
N ARG A 71 -10.56 0.40 -4.94
CA ARG A 71 -10.68 0.57 -6.40
C ARG A 71 -9.87 1.75 -6.94
N VAL A 72 -9.65 2.78 -6.12
CA VAL A 72 -8.83 3.94 -6.48
C VAL A 72 -7.34 3.57 -6.46
N PHE A 73 -6.97 2.63 -5.58
CA PHE A 73 -5.59 2.14 -5.44
C PHE A 73 -5.19 1.06 -6.46
N LYS A 74 -5.98 0.80 -7.51
CA LYS A 74 -5.56 -0.01 -8.67
C LYS A 74 -4.15 0.42 -9.07
N SER A 75 -3.17 -0.46 -8.84
CA SER A 75 -1.76 -0.12 -8.89
C SER A 75 -1.39 0.21 -10.33
N VAL A 76 -1.40 1.50 -10.68
CA VAL A 76 -0.91 1.98 -11.97
C VAL A 76 0.60 1.99 -11.92
N LEU A 77 1.22 1.00 -12.56
CA LEU A 77 2.65 1.02 -12.81
C LEU A 77 2.92 1.93 -14.01
N LYS A 78 3.51 3.10 -13.75
CA LYS A 78 3.93 4.04 -14.80
C LYS A 78 5.38 3.73 -15.17
N LEU A 79 5.60 3.19 -16.37
CA LEU A 79 6.93 2.91 -16.92
C LEU A 79 7.25 3.95 -17.99
N ASP A 80 8.24 4.80 -17.70
CA ASP A 80 8.87 5.79 -18.59
C ASP A 80 7.93 6.65 -19.46
N LYS A 81 6.69 6.87 -19.00
CA LYS A 81 5.60 7.54 -19.75
C LYS A 81 5.20 6.85 -21.08
N ASN A 82 5.81 5.72 -21.43
CA ASN A 82 5.49 4.98 -22.65
C ASN A 82 4.30 4.04 -22.46
N PHE A 83 4.09 3.52 -21.25
CA PHE A 83 2.98 2.60 -20.97
C PHE A 83 2.50 2.70 -19.51
N HIS A 84 1.20 2.48 -19.33
CA HIS A 84 0.55 2.32 -18.04
C HIS A 84 0.07 0.88 -17.92
N ILE A 85 0.58 0.14 -16.92
CA ILE A 85 0.10 -1.20 -16.62
C ILE A 85 -0.86 -1.09 -15.45
N TYR A 86 -2.13 -1.45 -15.67
CA TYR A 86 -3.14 -1.55 -14.62
C TYR A 86 -3.08 -2.93 -14.00
N ILE A 87 -2.49 -3.01 -12.81
CA ILE A 87 -2.40 -4.27 -12.08
C ILE A 87 -3.65 -4.39 -11.20
N HIS A 88 -4.53 -5.31 -11.58
CA HIS A 88 -5.79 -5.59 -10.87
C HIS A 88 -5.67 -6.73 -9.84
N GLY A 89 -4.55 -7.46 -9.81
CA GLY A 89 -4.45 -8.74 -9.11
C GLY A 89 -3.11 -9.01 -8.42
N ASP A 90 -2.93 -10.27 -8.06
CA ASP A 90 -1.84 -10.82 -7.26
C ASP A 90 -0.44 -10.50 -7.83
N ARG A 91 0.41 -9.90 -6.99
CA ARG A 91 1.80 -9.54 -7.31
C ARG A 91 2.73 -10.74 -7.41
N ASN A 92 2.34 -11.92 -6.93
CA ASN A 92 3.11 -13.15 -7.14
C ASN A 92 3.28 -13.49 -8.62
N LYS A 93 2.41 -12.95 -9.49
CA LYS A 93 2.49 -13.07 -10.94
C LYS A 93 3.37 -11.99 -11.59
N ILE A 94 4.14 -11.20 -10.81
CA ILE A 94 5.00 -10.13 -11.31
C ILE A 94 6.42 -10.29 -10.77
N GLU A 95 7.36 -10.57 -11.67
CA GLU A 95 8.79 -10.62 -11.36
C GLU A 95 9.48 -9.36 -11.87
N ARG A 96 10.38 -8.78 -11.06
CA ARG A 96 11.23 -7.64 -11.45
C ARG A 96 12.67 -8.10 -11.63
N GLY A 97 13.36 -7.55 -12.61
CA GLY A 97 14.77 -7.84 -12.84
C GLY A 97 15.51 -6.75 -13.59
N VAL A 98 16.80 -6.99 -13.80
CA VAL A 98 17.69 -6.16 -14.60
C VAL A 98 18.37 -7.09 -15.60
N ASP A 99 18.35 -6.74 -16.87
CA ASP A 99 19.03 -7.54 -17.89
C ASP A 99 20.56 -7.30 -17.87
N GLU A 100 21.30 -8.06 -18.68
CA GLU A 100 22.75 -7.96 -18.78
C GLU A 100 23.23 -6.58 -19.26
N ALA A 101 22.36 -5.82 -19.93
CA ALA A 101 22.63 -4.46 -20.39
C ALA A 101 22.26 -3.38 -19.34
N GLY A 102 21.83 -3.79 -18.14
CA GLY A 102 21.46 -2.87 -17.06
C GLY A 102 20.04 -2.29 -17.16
N ARG A 103 19.21 -2.77 -18.10
CA ARG A 103 17.83 -2.30 -18.29
C ARG A 103 16.89 -3.00 -17.32
N LYS A 104 16.06 -2.22 -16.63
CA LYS A 104 15.04 -2.74 -15.70
C LYS A 104 13.86 -3.31 -16.48
N PHE A 105 13.36 -4.46 -16.06
CA PHE A 105 12.17 -5.08 -16.66
C PHE A 105 11.19 -5.60 -15.60
N TYR A 106 9.95 -5.80 -16.03
CA TYR A 106 8.93 -6.57 -15.33
C TYR A 106 8.49 -7.74 -16.22
N LYS A 107 8.40 -8.95 -15.67
CA LYS A 107 7.75 -10.11 -16.29
C LYS A 107 6.39 -10.33 -15.62
N ILE A 108 5.37 -10.57 -16.42
CA ILE A 108 4.00 -10.82 -15.94
C ILE A 108 3.63 -12.25 -16.34
N TYR A 109 3.23 -13.05 -15.37
CA TYR A 109 2.78 -14.43 -15.56
C TYR A 109 1.25 -14.47 -15.62
N TYR A 110 0.68 -15.28 -16.51
CA TYR A 110 -0.75 -15.57 -16.57
C TYR A 110 -0.95 -17.08 -16.77
N GLU A 111 -2.10 -17.59 -16.35
CA GLU A 111 -2.42 -19.03 -16.41
C GLU A 111 -3.56 -19.31 -17.38
N GLN A 112 -4.59 -18.47 -17.38
CA GLN A 112 -5.70 -18.50 -18.34
C GLN A 112 -5.95 -17.10 -18.88
N GLU A 113 -6.15 -17.04 -20.20
CA GLU A 113 -6.67 -15.89 -20.94
C GLU A 113 -8.20 -15.88 -20.81
N LEU A 114 -8.78 -14.69 -20.61
CA LEU A 114 -10.24 -14.44 -20.54
C LEU A 114 -10.67 -13.54 -21.69
#